data_AF-A0A3C2B0Z4-F1
#
_entry.id   AF-A0A3C2B0Z4-F1
#
_cell.length_a   1.000
_cell.length_b   1.000
_cell.length_c   1.000
_cell.angle_alpha   90.00
_cell.angle_beta   90.00
_cell.angle_gamma   90.00
#
_symmetry.space_group_name_H-M   'P 1'
#
loop_
_entity.id
_entity.type
_entity.pdbx_description
1 polymer ?
#
loop_
_entity_poly.entity_id
_entity_poly.type
_entity_poly.pdbx_seq_one_letter_code
_entity_poly.pdbx_strand_id
1 'polypeptide(L)'
;MHPHNEPLDAPNLPDFGDRGAVMEWAESWVANNQPSILHELENVELAHRLRFENDYGRGIQQYYVEFGALVDAVDDVNFAERDHWPPFRYVQFVLVAKNLGSLHSAMDRLSRGFYQDALSLTRSSYDAWLRLVFISCYPDDPYAALMHRTPKGTPSFNATDLVRVQLRLDWLSKYRIMSAFAHGNSVDALQSLQAAIERSGDPERFGLQQSYDVSRIELVYPFLEFLVLAYLRFVVERLLAPHKARTPGVHHRAEESIAFIRHKFADHPKPYWHATMTDLDYVFELLAAADRGDDWRAIRNTRPEVSDDTP
;
A
#
# COMPACT_ATOMS: atom_id res chain seq x y z
N MET A 1 -1.34 -28.03 47.76
CA MET A 1 -0.55 -29.03 47.02
C MET A 1 -0.46 -28.56 45.59
N HIS A 2 0.69 -28.01 45.18
CA HIS A 2 0.94 -27.69 43.78
C HIS A 2 1.15 -29.01 43.02
N PRO A 3 0.51 -29.25 41.88
CA PRO A 3 0.88 -30.38 41.04
C PRO A 3 2.31 -30.15 40.57
N HIS A 4 3.15 -31.16 40.78
CA HIS A 4 4.51 -31.18 40.26
C HIS A 4 4.45 -31.01 38.74
N ASN A 5 5.06 -29.96 38.22
CA ASN A 5 5.44 -29.90 36.82
C ASN A 5 6.50 -30.98 36.62
N GLU A 6 6.11 -32.12 36.05
CA GLU A 6 7.08 -33.02 35.44
C GLU A 6 7.83 -32.21 34.36
N PRO A 7 9.18 -32.25 34.35
CA PRO A 7 9.91 -31.64 33.26
C PRO A 7 9.51 -32.37 31.97
N LEU A 8 9.00 -31.63 30.98
CA LEU A 8 8.85 -32.14 29.63
C LEU A 8 10.19 -32.75 29.23
N ASP A 9 10.21 -34.05 28.92
CA ASP A 9 11.40 -34.72 28.40
C ASP A 9 11.97 -33.86 27.27
N ALA A 10 13.20 -33.39 27.44
CA ALA A 10 13.85 -32.64 26.40
C ALA A 10 13.87 -33.53 25.15
N PRO A 11 13.37 -33.06 24.00
CA PRO A 11 13.40 -33.87 22.79
C PRO A 11 14.85 -34.31 22.55
N ASN A 12 15.06 -35.62 22.32
CA ASN A 12 16.34 -36.17 21.90
C ASN A 12 16.70 -35.55 20.55
N LEU A 13 17.28 -34.35 20.59
CA LEU A 13 17.83 -33.71 19.42
C LEU A 13 19.09 -34.47 19.00
N PRO A 14 19.31 -34.71 17.70
CA PRO A 14 20.51 -35.39 17.23
C PRO A 14 21.76 -34.62 17.67
N ASP A 15 22.78 -35.35 18.12
CA ASP A 15 24.11 -34.75 18.32
C ASP A 15 24.78 -34.57 16.95
N PHE A 16 24.86 -33.31 16.52
CA PHE A 16 25.37 -32.93 15.22
C PHE A 16 26.91 -32.88 15.23
N GLY A 17 27.55 -34.06 15.27
CA GLY A 17 29.00 -34.21 15.41
C GLY A 17 29.85 -33.71 14.22
N ASP A 18 29.30 -33.65 13.01
CA ASP A 18 29.95 -33.01 11.86
C ASP A 18 28.95 -32.41 10.85
N ARG A 19 29.46 -31.57 9.94
CA ARG A 19 28.66 -30.84 8.95
C ARG A 19 27.97 -31.77 7.92
N GLY A 20 28.53 -32.93 7.62
CA GLY A 20 27.93 -33.90 6.70
C GLY A 20 26.68 -34.53 7.31
N ALA A 21 26.77 -34.96 8.57
CA ALA A 21 25.64 -35.49 9.33
C ALA A 21 24.50 -34.48 9.50
N VAL A 22 24.82 -33.18 9.66
CA VAL A 22 23.82 -32.10 9.68
C VAL A 22 23.05 -32.00 8.37
N MET A 23 23.76 -32.03 7.23
CA MET A 23 23.15 -31.88 5.92
C MET A 23 22.27 -33.09 5.57
N GLU A 24 22.73 -34.30 5.85
CA GLU A 24 21.95 -35.53 5.62
C GLU A 24 20.69 -35.59 6.50
N TRP A 25 20.82 -35.19 7.77
CA TRP A 25 19.66 -35.06 8.66
C TRP A 25 18.68 -34.00 8.16
N ALA A 26 19.18 -32.83 7.74
CA ALA A 26 18.34 -31.74 7.23
C ALA A 26 17.60 -32.15 5.95
N GLU A 27 18.27 -32.81 5.00
CA GLU A 27 17.66 -33.31 3.77
C GLU A 27 16.59 -34.37 4.04
N SER A 28 16.88 -35.33 4.94
CA SER A 28 15.90 -36.34 5.37
C SER A 28 14.71 -35.71 6.10
N TRP A 29 14.97 -34.75 6.99
CA TRP A 29 13.92 -34.03 7.71
C TRP A 29 13.02 -33.24 6.76
N VAL A 30 13.60 -32.53 5.78
CA VAL A 30 12.86 -31.83 4.72
C VAL A 30 12.05 -32.83 3.89
N ALA A 31 12.65 -33.90 3.38
CA ALA A 31 11.94 -34.90 2.56
C ALA A 31 10.72 -35.51 3.29
N ASN A 32 10.84 -35.72 4.59
CA ASN A 32 9.78 -36.30 5.41
C ASN A 32 8.69 -35.31 5.84
N ASN A 33 8.94 -33.99 5.83
CA ASN A 33 8.02 -32.97 6.37
C ASN A 33 7.57 -31.90 5.36
N GLN A 34 8.25 -31.76 4.22
CA GLN A 34 7.98 -30.75 3.20
C GLN A 34 6.69 -30.99 2.37
N PRO A 35 6.30 -32.25 2.01
CA PRO A 35 5.15 -32.47 1.14
C PRO A 35 3.79 -32.09 1.75
N SER A 36 3.65 -32.03 3.07
CA SER A 36 2.36 -31.74 3.72
C SER A 36 2.11 -30.23 3.90
N ILE A 37 3.09 -29.49 4.40
CA ILE A 37 2.88 -28.08 4.79
C ILE A 37 2.72 -27.15 3.59
N LEU A 38 3.53 -27.33 2.53
CA LEU A 38 3.42 -26.50 1.32
C LEU A 38 2.09 -26.73 0.61
N HIS A 39 1.64 -27.99 0.55
CA HIS A 39 0.37 -28.33 -0.07
C HIS A 39 -0.82 -27.79 0.74
N GLU A 40 -0.76 -27.84 2.07
CA GLU A 40 -1.77 -27.21 2.94
C GLU A 40 -1.83 -25.69 2.76
N LEU A 41 -0.68 -25.01 2.68
CA LEU A 41 -0.59 -23.58 2.39
C LEU A 41 -1.22 -23.24 1.03
N GLU A 42 -0.83 -23.96 -0.02
CA GLU A 42 -1.38 -23.77 -1.38
C GLU A 42 -2.89 -23.98 -1.43
N ASN A 43 -3.41 -24.99 -0.73
CA ASN A 43 -4.84 -25.27 -0.67
C ASN A 43 -5.61 -24.16 0.06
N VAL A 44 -5.07 -23.63 1.16
CA VAL A 44 -5.69 -22.52 1.90
C VAL A 44 -5.69 -21.24 1.06
N GLU A 45 -4.56 -20.89 0.44
CA GLU A 45 -4.45 -19.73 -0.45
C GLU A 45 -5.39 -19.85 -1.66
N LEU A 46 -5.45 -21.03 -2.29
CA LEU A 46 -6.31 -21.28 -3.44
C LEU A 46 -7.79 -21.21 -3.06
N ALA A 47 -8.19 -21.80 -1.95
CA ALA A 47 -9.57 -21.73 -1.46
C ALA A 47 -10.01 -20.29 -1.19
N HIS A 48 -9.13 -19.49 -0.57
CA HIS A 48 -9.38 -18.07 -0.37
C HIS A 48 -9.49 -17.32 -1.71
N ARG A 49 -8.53 -17.54 -2.60
CA ARG A 49 -8.47 -16.90 -3.91
C ARG A 49 -9.69 -17.20 -4.77
N LEU A 50 -10.14 -18.45 -4.83
CA LEU A 50 -11.35 -18.83 -5.57
C LEU A 50 -12.60 -18.11 -5.03
N ARG A 51 -12.73 -17.99 -3.72
CA ARG A 51 -13.82 -17.22 -3.10
C ARG A 51 -13.70 -15.73 -3.39
N PHE A 52 -12.50 -15.18 -3.28
CA PHE A 52 -12.22 -13.79 -3.59
C PHE A 52 -12.51 -13.46 -5.07
N GLU A 53 -12.14 -14.33 -6.00
CA GLU A 53 -12.44 -14.20 -7.43
C GLU A 53 -13.93 -14.36 -7.73
N ASN A 54 -14.65 -15.22 -7.01
CA ASN A 54 -16.10 -15.33 -7.17
C ASN A 54 -16.82 -14.04 -6.75
N ASP A 55 -16.41 -13.43 -5.63
CA ASP A 55 -17.09 -12.29 -5.04
C ASP A 55 -16.62 -10.95 -5.66
N TYR A 56 -15.34 -10.84 -6.05
CA TYR A 56 -14.70 -9.61 -6.54
C TYR A 56 -14.04 -9.73 -7.92
N GLY A 57 -14.15 -10.87 -8.62
CA GLY A 57 -13.36 -11.18 -9.82
C GLY A 57 -13.35 -10.12 -10.92
N ARG A 58 -14.50 -9.50 -11.19
CA ARG A 58 -14.58 -8.40 -12.16
C ARG A 58 -13.78 -7.18 -11.72
N GLY A 59 -13.88 -6.81 -10.45
CA GLY A 59 -13.10 -5.71 -9.86
C GLY A 59 -11.59 -5.99 -9.95
N ILE A 60 -11.17 -7.22 -9.62
CA ILE A 60 -9.75 -7.61 -9.71
C ILE A 60 -9.21 -7.49 -11.14
N GLN A 61 -9.95 -8.04 -12.12
CA GLN A 61 -9.55 -7.95 -13.52
C GLN A 61 -9.43 -6.49 -13.95
N GLN A 62 -10.38 -5.67 -13.54
CA GLN A 62 -10.37 -4.24 -13.79
C GLN A 62 -9.19 -3.51 -13.14
N TYR A 63 -8.88 -3.82 -11.88
CA TYR A 63 -7.69 -3.32 -11.20
C TYR A 63 -6.42 -3.64 -12.00
N TYR A 64 -6.28 -4.87 -12.52
CA TYR A 64 -5.10 -5.22 -13.31
C TYR A 64 -5.03 -4.54 -14.68
N VAL A 65 -6.18 -4.23 -15.29
CA VAL A 65 -6.22 -3.39 -16.52
C VAL A 65 -5.71 -1.98 -16.21
N GLU A 66 -6.19 -1.38 -15.13
CA GLU A 66 -5.81 -0.03 -14.69
C GLU A 66 -4.36 0.04 -14.22
N PHE A 67 -3.91 -0.95 -13.45
CA PHE A 67 -2.52 -1.11 -13.05
C PHE A 67 -1.61 -1.33 -14.26
N GLY A 68 -2.07 -2.10 -15.26
CA GLY A 68 -1.37 -2.25 -16.53
C GLY A 68 -1.19 -0.91 -17.25
N ALA A 69 -2.21 -0.06 -17.27
CA ALA A 69 -2.10 1.30 -17.83
C ALA A 69 -1.07 2.15 -17.08
N LEU A 70 -0.97 2.01 -15.75
CA LEU A 70 0.08 2.67 -14.95
C LEU A 70 1.47 2.14 -15.29
N VAL A 71 1.65 0.82 -15.40
CA VAL A 71 2.93 0.22 -15.76
C VAL A 71 3.38 0.70 -17.15
N ASP A 72 2.47 0.66 -18.13
CA ASP A 72 2.74 1.14 -19.49
C ASP A 72 3.11 2.63 -19.49
N ALA A 73 2.40 3.47 -18.72
CA ALA A 73 2.71 4.89 -18.62
C ALA A 73 4.09 5.14 -17.97
N VAL A 74 4.43 4.41 -16.92
CA VAL A 74 5.76 4.48 -16.29
C VAL A 74 6.86 4.02 -17.24
N ASP A 75 6.62 2.98 -18.03
CA ASP A 75 7.59 2.53 -19.03
C ASP A 75 7.76 3.56 -20.15
N ASP A 76 6.69 4.22 -20.60
CA ASP A 76 6.80 5.28 -21.61
C ASP A 76 7.60 6.49 -21.09
N VAL A 77 7.52 6.79 -19.78
CA VAL A 77 8.41 7.79 -19.15
C VAL A 77 9.88 7.42 -19.31
N ASN A 78 10.24 6.13 -19.44
CA ASN A 78 11.63 5.72 -19.69
C ASN A 78 12.22 6.33 -20.97
N PHE A 79 11.35 6.60 -21.95
CA PHE A 79 11.71 7.02 -23.30
C PHE A 79 11.29 8.46 -23.65
N ALA A 80 10.54 9.13 -22.76
CA ALA A 80 10.20 10.54 -22.93
C ALA A 80 11.46 11.43 -22.88
N GLU A 81 11.47 12.51 -23.66
CA GLU A 81 12.52 13.52 -23.61
C GLU A 81 12.49 14.27 -22.27
N ARG A 82 13.61 14.27 -21.53
CA ARG A 82 13.70 14.79 -20.15
C ARG A 82 14.57 16.04 -20.00
N ASP A 83 15.00 16.66 -21.09
CA ASP A 83 15.94 17.79 -21.06
C ASP A 83 15.36 19.00 -20.29
N HIS A 84 14.04 19.15 -20.30
CA HIS A 84 13.29 20.14 -19.54
C HIS A 84 12.94 19.75 -18.09
N TRP A 85 13.26 18.53 -17.63
CA TRP A 85 12.87 18.11 -16.29
C TRP A 85 13.72 18.82 -15.23
N PRO A 86 13.10 19.47 -14.23
CA PRO A 86 13.86 19.92 -13.08
C PRO A 86 14.44 18.71 -12.32
N PRO A 87 15.60 18.83 -11.67
CA PRO A 87 16.32 17.70 -11.08
C PRO A 87 15.49 16.83 -10.11
N PHE A 88 14.57 17.43 -9.37
CA PHE A 88 13.71 16.72 -8.43
C PHE A 88 12.75 15.71 -9.10
N ARG A 89 12.44 15.86 -10.40
CA ARG A 89 11.57 14.94 -11.14
C ARG A 89 12.17 13.54 -11.28
N TYR A 90 13.49 13.44 -11.35
CA TYR A 90 14.16 12.14 -11.38
C TYR A 90 13.92 11.35 -10.09
N VAL A 91 13.95 12.03 -8.94
CA VAL A 91 13.65 11.42 -7.64
C VAL A 91 12.20 10.93 -7.60
N GLN A 92 11.26 11.75 -8.06
CA GLN A 92 9.84 11.40 -8.13
C GLN A 92 9.59 10.22 -9.07
N PHE A 93 10.21 10.20 -10.26
CA PHE A 93 10.09 9.09 -11.20
C PHE A 93 10.61 7.78 -10.62
N VAL A 94 11.78 7.79 -9.98
CA VAL A 94 12.34 6.58 -9.33
C VAL A 94 11.44 6.10 -8.20
N LEU A 95 10.88 7.00 -7.40
CA LEU A 95 9.92 6.65 -6.35
C LEU A 95 8.67 5.97 -6.93
N VAL A 96 8.10 6.50 -8.01
CA VAL A 96 6.97 5.88 -8.72
C VAL A 96 7.33 4.46 -9.17
N ALA A 97 8.42 4.33 -9.93
CA ALA A 97 8.83 3.05 -10.51
C ALA A 97 9.13 1.98 -9.43
N LYS A 98 9.74 2.37 -8.31
CA LYS A 98 10.06 1.45 -7.21
C LYS A 98 8.84 0.97 -6.44
N ASN A 99 7.70 1.66 -6.52
CA ASN A 99 6.47 1.27 -5.82
C ASN A 99 5.49 0.45 -6.66
N LEU A 100 5.71 0.29 -7.97
CA LEU A 100 4.87 -0.58 -8.82
C LEU A 100 4.83 -2.02 -8.29
N GLY A 101 5.99 -2.55 -7.86
CA GLY A 101 6.08 -3.88 -7.28
C GLY A 101 5.28 -4.03 -5.98
N SER A 102 5.27 -2.99 -5.14
CA SER A 102 4.50 -2.96 -3.89
C SER A 102 2.99 -2.95 -4.15
N LEU A 103 2.52 -2.16 -5.12
CA LEU A 103 1.11 -2.11 -5.53
C LEU A 103 0.62 -3.47 -6.04
N HIS A 104 1.37 -4.07 -6.98
CA HIS A 104 1.07 -5.40 -7.49
C HIS A 104 1.04 -6.46 -6.37
N SER A 105 2.08 -6.47 -5.53
CA SER A 105 2.21 -7.45 -4.44
C SER A 105 1.12 -7.27 -3.39
N ALA A 106 0.67 -6.04 -3.12
CA ALA A 106 -0.43 -5.78 -2.19
C ALA A 106 -1.73 -6.43 -2.69
N MET A 107 -2.04 -6.30 -3.98
CA MET A 107 -3.22 -6.93 -4.57
C MET A 107 -3.13 -8.46 -4.58
N ASP A 108 -1.95 -9.01 -4.92
CA ASP A 108 -1.71 -10.46 -4.86
C ASP A 108 -1.92 -11.00 -3.44
N ARG A 109 -1.32 -10.36 -2.44
CA ARG A 109 -1.49 -10.71 -1.01
C ARG A 109 -2.94 -10.61 -0.56
N LEU A 110 -3.64 -9.54 -0.97
CA LEU A 110 -5.06 -9.35 -0.66
C LEU A 110 -5.92 -10.49 -1.21
N SER A 111 -5.70 -10.87 -2.47
CA SER A 111 -6.47 -11.94 -3.12
C SER A 111 -6.30 -13.31 -2.44
N ARG A 112 -5.15 -13.51 -1.81
CA ARG A 112 -4.78 -14.72 -1.07
C ARG A 112 -5.00 -14.60 0.43
N GLY A 113 -5.78 -13.62 0.91
CA GLY A 113 -6.16 -13.52 2.33
C GLY A 113 -5.08 -13.01 3.29
N PHE A 114 -3.92 -12.57 2.77
CA PHE A 114 -2.85 -11.97 3.57
C PHE A 114 -3.08 -10.48 3.78
N TYR A 115 -4.17 -10.14 4.47
CA TYR A 115 -4.63 -8.75 4.60
C TYR A 115 -3.61 -7.81 5.26
N GLN A 116 -2.89 -8.28 6.28
CA GLN A 116 -1.89 -7.47 6.97
C GLN A 116 -0.68 -7.16 6.09
N ASP A 117 -0.24 -8.12 5.28
CA ASP A 117 0.83 -7.92 4.31
C ASP A 117 0.37 -6.95 3.21
N ALA A 118 -0.85 -7.14 2.71
CA ALA A 118 -1.45 -6.24 1.73
C ALA A 118 -1.54 -4.80 2.26
N LEU A 119 -2.00 -4.60 3.49
CA LEU A 119 -2.05 -3.29 4.16
C LEU A 119 -0.65 -2.66 4.30
N SER A 120 0.34 -3.45 4.72
CA SER A 120 1.72 -2.99 4.90
C SER A 120 2.32 -2.49 3.58
N LEU A 121 2.14 -3.25 2.50
CA LEU A 121 2.61 -2.89 1.16
C LEU A 121 1.86 -1.68 0.58
N THR A 122 0.54 -1.62 0.82
CA THR A 122 -0.31 -0.49 0.44
C THR A 122 0.15 0.79 1.13
N ARG A 123 0.49 0.72 2.42
CA ARG A 123 1.01 1.85 3.19
C ARG A 123 2.34 2.35 2.62
N SER A 124 3.27 1.46 2.30
CA SER A 124 4.54 1.88 1.69
C SER A 124 4.32 2.68 0.41
N SER A 125 3.37 2.25 -0.42
CA SER A 125 3.00 2.94 -1.66
C SER A 125 2.31 4.30 -1.40
N TYR A 126 1.53 4.41 -0.32
CA TYR A 126 0.93 5.66 0.13
C TYR A 126 1.95 6.66 0.67
N ASP A 127 2.87 6.22 1.53
CA ASP A 127 3.94 7.07 2.04
C ASP A 127 4.83 7.56 0.88
N ALA A 128 5.06 6.73 -0.13
CA ALA A 128 5.73 7.14 -1.36
C ALA A 128 4.94 8.20 -2.14
N TRP A 129 3.62 8.05 -2.30
CA TRP A 129 2.76 9.09 -2.90
C TRP A 129 2.90 10.42 -2.16
N LEU A 130 2.83 10.41 -0.83
CA LEU A 130 3.01 11.61 -0.03
C LEU A 130 4.40 12.24 -0.22
N ARG A 131 5.46 11.42 -0.38
CA ARG A 131 6.81 11.92 -0.70
C ARG A 131 6.84 12.58 -2.09
N LEU A 132 6.12 12.05 -3.09
CA LEU A 132 5.99 12.71 -4.38
C LEU A 132 5.39 14.11 -4.22
N VAL A 133 4.31 14.23 -3.45
CA VAL A 133 3.66 15.52 -3.18
C VAL A 133 4.62 16.48 -2.46
N PHE A 134 5.30 16.00 -1.42
CA PHE A 134 6.28 16.79 -0.67
C PHE A 134 7.39 17.33 -1.57
N ILE A 135 7.97 16.49 -2.44
CA ILE A 135 9.05 16.90 -3.36
C ILE A 135 8.58 18.02 -4.28
N SER A 136 7.34 17.97 -4.79
CA SER A 136 6.80 19.06 -5.61
C SER A 136 6.63 20.35 -4.81
N CYS A 137 6.17 20.27 -3.55
CA CYS A 137 5.99 21.44 -2.70
C CYS A 137 7.32 22.05 -2.17
N TYR A 138 8.38 21.25 -2.10
CA TYR A 138 9.70 21.61 -1.58
C TYR A 138 10.82 21.11 -2.52
N PRO A 139 10.93 21.68 -3.73
CA PRO A 139 11.80 21.15 -4.78
C PRO A 139 13.29 21.37 -4.55
N ASP A 140 13.68 22.28 -3.64
CA ASP A 140 15.07 22.66 -3.39
C ASP A 140 15.92 21.52 -2.81
N ASP A 141 15.31 20.63 -2.03
CA ASP A 141 15.94 19.42 -1.49
C ASP A 141 14.99 18.22 -1.62
N PRO A 142 14.95 17.55 -2.79
CA PRO A 142 14.09 16.39 -2.99
C PRO A 142 14.51 15.18 -2.14
N TYR A 143 15.75 15.15 -1.64
CA TYR A 143 16.27 14.05 -0.81
C TYR A 143 15.82 14.17 0.65
N ALA A 144 15.39 15.35 1.10
CA ALA A 144 14.66 15.55 2.36
C ALA A 144 13.39 14.68 2.46
N ALA A 145 12.87 14.25 1.31
CA ALA A 145 11.78 13.30 1.20
C ALA A 145 12.20 11.83 1.28
N LEU A 146 13.48 11.48 1.38
CA LEU A 146 13.98 10.10 1.34
C LEU A 146 14.80 9.69 2.57
N MET A 147 15.60 10.58 3.16
CA MET A 147 16.52 10.27 4.27
C MET A 147 16.55 11.32 5.39
N HIS A 148 17.05 10.91 6.56
CA HIS A 148 17.02 11.65 7.83
C HIS A 148 18.26 12.55 8.07
N ARG A 149 18.00 13.68 8.74
CA ARG A 149 18.86 14.84 9.06
C ARG A 149 19.04 15.82 7.91
N THR A 150 17.97 16.55 7.65
CA THR A 150 18.05 17.82 6.95
C THR A 150 18.66 18.89 7.87
N PRO A 151 19.39 19.89 7.37
CA PRO A 151 19.88 21.00 8.16
C PRO A 151 18.77 21.69 8.96
N LYS A 152 19.08 22.22 10.14
CA LYS A 152 18.09 22.94 10.96
C LYS A 152 17.49 24.11 10.15
N GLY A 153 16.16 24.14 10.05
CA GLY A 153 15.42 25.14 9.26
C GLY A 153 15.02 24.70 7.85
N THR A 154 15.48 23.54 7.39
CA THR A 154 14.98 22.95 6.14
C THR A 154 13.80 22.00 6.40
N PRO A 155 12.73 22.07 5.59
CA PRO A 155 11.60 21.16 5.68
C PRO A 155 12.07 19.70 5.58
N SER A 156 11.55 18.84 6.44
CA SER A 156 11.76 17.39 6.36
C SER A 156 10.44 16.68 6.19
N PHE A 157 10.44 15.54 5.51
CA PHE A 157 9.21 14.80 5.26
C PHE A 157 8.68 14.17 6.56
N ASN A 158 7.43 14.51 6.86
CA ASN A 158 6.60 13.88 7.88
C ASN A 158 5.21 13.72 7.28
N ALA A 159 4.73 12.47 7.14
CA ALA A 159 3.46 12.18 6.50
C ALA A 159 2.27 12.87 7.21
N THR A 160 2.24 12.81 8.54
CA THR A 160 1.19 13.44 9.36
C THR A 160 1.20 14.95 9.19
N ASP A 161 2.36 15.59 9.32
CA ASP A 161 2.47 17.05 9.21
C ASP A 161 2.19 17.53 7.78
N LEU A 162 2.63 16.78 6.76
CA LEU A 162 2.31 17.07 5.37
C LEU A 162 0.80 17.07 5.17
N VAL A 163 0.12 15.98 5.52
CA VAL A 163 -1.33 15.86 5.27
C VAL A 163 -2.12 16.86 6.10
N ARG A 164 -1.86 16.94 7.41
CA ARG A 164 -2.65 17.76 8.35
C ARG A 164 -2.33 19.24 8.25
N VAL A 165 -1.04 19.61 8.31
CA VAL A 165 -0.62 21.00 8.46
C VAL A 165 -0.37 21.65 7.11
N GLN A 166 0.34 20.95 6.23
CA GLN A 166 0.78 21.53 4.96
C GLN A 166 -0.29 21.43 3.87
N LEU A 167 -1.05 20.34 3.81
CA LEU A 167 -2.13 20.15 2.83
C LEU A 167 -3.50 20.51 3.40
N ARG A 168 -3.66 20.65 4.73
CA ARG A 168 -4.95 20.89 5.40
C ARG A 168 -6.02 19.88 4.98
N LEU A 169 -5.62 18.61 4.89
CA LEU A 169 -6.51 17.48 4.62
C LEU A 169 -6.92 16.83 5.94
N ASP A 170 -8.09 16.21 5.94
CA ASP A 170 -8.65 15.53 7.10
C ASP A 170 -7.87 14.25 7.44
N TRP A 171 -6.82 14.41 8.25
CA TRP A 171 -5.95 13.33 8.67
C TRP A 171 -6.70 12.29 9.52
N LEU A 172 -7.50 12.72 10.50
CA LEU A 172 -8.04 11.84 11.53
C LEU A 172 -9.12 10.90 10.99
N SER A 173 -10.04 11.41 10.16
CA SER A 173 -11.15 10.60 9.65
C SER A 173 -10.79 9.83 8.38
N LYS A 174 -9.75 10.26 7.64
CA LYS A 174 -9.44 9.71 6.31
C LYS A 174 -8.07 9.10 6.15
N TYR A 175 -7.03 9.87 6.41
CA TYR A 175 -5.68 9.46 6.05
C TYR A 175 -4.94 8.71 7.17
N ARG A 176 -5.46 8.73 8.40
CA ARG A 176 -4.98 7.94 9.54
C ARG A 176 -5.26 6.45 9.39
N ILE A 177 -6.23 6.05 8.56
CA ILE A 177 -6.60 4.63 8.37
C ILE A 177 -5.36 3.77 8.16
N MET A 178 -4.43 4.19 7.29
CA MET A 178 -3.19 3.45 7.04
C MET A 178 -2.17 3.51 8.19
N SER A 179 -2.26 4.51 9.06
CA SER A 179 -1.46 4.62 10.29
C SER A 179 -2.00 3.76 11.44
N ALA A 180 -3.31 3.46 11.48
CA ALA A 180 -3.89 2.61 12.53
C ALA A 180 -3.41 1.15 12.39
N PHE A 181 -3.18 0.69 11.17
CA PHE A 181 -2.65 -0.65 10.87
C PHE A 181 -1.11 -0.72 10.90
N ALA A 182 -0.44 0.32 11.40
CA ALA A 182 1.02 0.39 11.55
C ALA A 182 1.58 -0.56 12.62
N HIS A 183 0.74 -1.00 13.57
CA HIS A 183 1.17 -1.64 14.81
C HIS A 183 1.20 -3.18 14.73
N GLY A 184 1.31 -3.73 13.52
CA GLY A 184 1.37 -5.17 13.29
C GLY A 184 0.06 -5.87 13.64
N ASN A 185 0.14 -7.16 13.99
CA ASN A 185 -1.02 -8.00 14.31
C ASN A 185 -1.56 -7.80 15.74
N SER A 186 -1.15 -6.75 16.45
CA SER A 186 -1.51 -6.55 17.86
C SER A 186 -3.01 -6.38 18.09
N VAL A 187 -3.68 -5.62 17.22
CA VAL A 187 -5.14 -5.45 17.25
C VAL A 187 -5.85 -6.77 16.95
N ASP A 188 -5.39 -7.49 15.93
CA ASP A 188 -5.96 -8.79 15.53
C ASP A 188 -5.80 -9.83 16.64
N ALA A 189 -4.64 -9.85 17.29
CA ALA A 189 -4.37 -10.73 18.42
C ALA A 189 -5.31 -10.41 19.59
N LEU A 190 -5.54 -9.13 19.89
CA LEU A 190 -6.44 -8.72 20.96
C LEU A 190 -7.91 -9.08 20.65
N GLN A 191 -8.35 -8.86 19.41
CA GLN A 191 -9.69 -9.27 18.97
C GLN A 191 -9.88 -10.79 19.02
N SER A 192 -8.87 -11.55 18.59
CA SER A 192 -8.91 -13.02 18.64
C SER A 192 -8.94 -13.53 20.09
N LEU A 193 -8.14 -12.93 20.98
CA LEU A 193 -8.17 -13.26 22.41
C LEU A 193 -9.52 -12.94 23.04
N GLN A 194 -10.14 -11.81 22.70
CA GLN A 194 -11.47 -11.45 23.19
C GLN A 194 -12.53 -12.45 22.70
N ALA A 195 -12.51 -12.82 21.41
CA ALA A 195 -13.41 -13.83 20.86
C ALA A 195 -13.23 -15.20 21.53
N ALA A 196 -11.99 -15.58 21.85
CA ALA A 196 -11.68 -16.80 22.58
C ALA A 196 -12.30 -16.80 23.99
N ILE A 197 -12.21 -15.67 24.69
CA ILE A 197 -12.75 -15.50 26.06
C ILE A 197 -14.28 -15.51 26.04
N GLU A 198 -14.90 -14.93 25.02
CA GLU A 198 -16.36 -14.83 24.89
C GLU A 198 -17.03 -16.15 24.47
N ARG A 199 -16.29 -17.08 23.83
CA ARG A 199 -16.81 -18.40 23.47
C ARG A 199 -16.74 -19.37 24.66
N SER A 200 -17.91 -19.74 25.18
CA SER A 200 -18.07 -20.89 26.07
C SER A 200 -18.12 -22.19 25.25
N GLY A 201 -16.99 -22.89 25.09
CA GLY A 201 -16.95 -24.14 24.33
C GLY A 201 -15.54 -24.61 23.97
N ASP A 202 -15.44 -25.33 22.83
CA ASP A 202 -14.20 -25.94 22.34
C ASP A 202 -13.04 -24.94 22.23
N PRO A 203 -11.80 -25.36 22.53
CA PRO A 203 -10.63 -24.49 22.49
C PRO A 203 -10.44 -23.91 21.09
N GLU A 204 -10.34 -22.58 21.01
CA GLU A 204 -10.03 -21.89 19.76
C GLU A 204 -8.67 -22.35 19.23
N ARG A 205 -8.65 -22.77 17.96
CA ARG A 205 -7.41 -23.18 17.30
C ARG A 205 -6.73 -21.94 16.71
N PHE A 206 -5.71 -21.46 17.40
CA PHE A 206 -4.77 -20.48 16.84
C PHE A 206 -3.77 -21.20 15.92
N GLY A 207 -3.65 -20.76 14.67
CA GLY A 207 -2.77 -21.36 13.68
C GLY A 207 -2.87 -20.67 12.33
N LEU A 208 -2.35 -21.29 11.27
CA LEU A 208 -2.54 -20.82 9.90
C LEU A 208 -4.02 -21.01 9.51
N GLN A 209 -4.82 -20.00 9.77
CA GLN A 209 -6.21 -19.91 9.33
C GLN A 209 -6.37 -18.60 8.59
N GLN A 210 -6.73 -18.67 7.31
CA GLN A 210 -7.14 -17.49 6.55
C GLN A 210 -8.65 -17.36 6.66
N SER A 211 -9.10 -16.48 7.55
CA SER A 211 -10.49 -16.06 7.58
C SER A 211 -10.77 -15.16 6.37
N TYR A 212 -11.97 -15.28 5.81
CA TYR A 212 -12.41 -14.37 4.76
C TYR A 212 -13.00 -13.11 5.40
N ASP A 213 -12.26 -12.00 5.37
CA ASP A 213 -12.60 -10.74 6.06
C ASP A 213 -12.98 -9.65 5.05
N VAL A 214 -14.29 -9.54 4.80
CA VAL A 214 -14.88 -8.55 3.89
C VAL A 214 -14.52 -7.12 4.31
N SER A 215 -14.43 -6.84 5.61
CA SER A 215 -14.15 -5.48 6.09
C SER A 215 -12.75 -5.02 5.71
N ARG A 216 -11.77 -5.94 5.74
CA ARG A 216 -10.40 -5.67 5.27
C ARG A 216 -10.33 -5.55 3.76
N ILE A 217 -11.08 -6.38 3.03
CA ILE A 217 -11.16 -6.27 1.57
C ILE A 217 -11.69 -4.90 1.17
N GLU A 218 -12.84 -4.49 1.72
CA GLU A 218 -13.47 -3.20 1.44
C GLU A 218 -12.66 -1.99 1.92
N LEU A 219 -11.63 -2.22 2.73
CA LEU A 219 -10.67 -1.20 3.13
C LEU A 219 -9.50 -1.11 2.14
N VAL A 220 -8.82 -2.24 1.91
CA VAL A 220 -7.58 -2.30 1.15
C VAL A 220 -7.84 -2.12 -0.34
N TYR A 221 -8.87 -2.78 -0.89
CA TYR A 221 -9.11 -2.79 -2.32
C TYR A 221 -9.39 -1.39 -2.88
N PRO A 222 -10.34 -0.60 -2.35
CA PRO A 222 -10.54 0.75 -2.87
C PRO A 222 -9.33 1.64 -2.59
N PHE A 223 -8.59 1.44 -1.49
CA PHE A 223 -7.38 2.23 -1.26
C PHE A 223 -6.28 1.94 -2.29
N LEU A 224 -6.15 0.70 -2.74
CA LEU A 224 -5.26 0.33 -3.85
C LEU A 224 -5.70 1.00 -5.16
N GLU A 225 -7.00 1.03 -5.47
CA GLU A 225 -7.53 1.74 -6.63
C GLU A 225 -7.24 3.25 -6.56
N PHE A 226 -7.39 3.85 -5.37
CA PHE A 226 -7.04 5.25 -5.13
C PHE A 226 -5.56 5.52 -5.41
N LEU A 227 -4.66 4.64 -4.94
CA LEU A 227 -3.23 4.78 -5.19
C LEU A 227 -2.90 4.61 -6.67
N VAL A 228 -3.50 3.64 -7.36
CA VAL A 228 -3.33 3.49 -8.82
C VAL A 228 -3.76 4.77 -9.52
N LEU A 229 -4.91 5.35 -9.19
CA LEU A 229 -5.36 6.63 -9.73
C LEU A 229 -4.37 7.76 -9.45
N ALA A 230 -3.92 7.92 -8.21
CA ALA A 230 -2.99 8.98 -7.81
C ALA A 230 -1.67 8.88 -8.58
N TYR A 231 -1.10 7.67 -8.68
CA TYR A 231 0.12 7.41 -9.43
C TYR A 231 -0.08 7.63 -10.94
N LEU A 232 -1.19 7.14 -11.50
CA LEU A 232 -1.49 7.26 -12.92
C LEU A 232 -1.65 8.73 -13.33
N ARG A 233 -2.40 9.50 -12.55
CA ARG A 233 -2.50 10.95 -12.74
C ARG A 233 -1.16 11.64 -12.59
N PHE A 234 -0.34 11.26 -11.61
CA PHE A 234 0.98 11.87 -11.42
C PHE A 234 1.88 11.61 -12.64
N VAL A 235 1.92 10.38 -13.12
CA VAL A 235 2.69 10.02 -14.31
C VAL A 235 2.19 10.80 -15.53
N VAL A 236 0.88 10.76 -15.79
CA VAL A 236 0.28 11.37 -16.99
C VAL A 236 0.32 12.89 -16.98
N GLU A 237 0.09 13.54 -15.83
CA GLU A 237 -0.02 14.99 -15.74
C GLU A 237 1.30 15.69 -15.43
N ARG A 238 2.27 15.00 -14.80
CA ARG A 238 3.51 15.60 -14.27
C ARG A 238 4.77 15.09 -14.92
N LEU A 239 4.79 13.83 -15.36
CA LEU A 239 5.99 13.20 -15.94
C LEU A 239 5.89 13.08 -17.46
N LEU A 240 4.72 12.71 -17.98
CA LEU A 240 4.42 12.68 -19.40
C LEU A 240 3.73 13.98 -19.80
N ALA A 241 4.01 14.45 -21.00
CA ALA A 241 3.16 15.43 -21.68
C ALA A 241 2.44 14.70 -22.84
N PRO A 242 1.20 15.08 -23.21
CA PRO A 242 0.40 14.36 -24.22
C PRO A 242 1.11 14.10 -25.57
N HIS A 243 2.11 14.91 -25.91
CA HIS A 243 2.88 14.83 -27.16
C HIS A 243 4.21 14.08 -27.02
N LYS A 244 4.52 13.52 -25.84
CA LYS A 244 5.82 12.90 -25.53
C LYS A 244 5.76 11.38 -25.32
N ALA A 245 4.57 10.76 -25.33
CA ALA A 245 4.50 9.30 -25.35
C ALA A 245 5.07 8.74 -26.66
N ARG A 246 5.84 7.68 -26.53
CA ARG A 246 6.40 6.94 -27.66
C ARG A 246 5.39 5.90 -28.16
N THR A 247 4.70 5.25 -27.23
CA THR A 247 3.81 4.14 -27.56
C THR A 247 2.42 4.68 -27.88
N PRO A 248 1.91 4.45 -29.11
CA PRO A 248 0.58 4.90 -29.49
C PRO A 248 -0.48 4.38 -28.52
N GLY A 249 -1.35 5.28 -28.04
CA GLY A 249 -2.48 4.92 -27.18
C GLY A 249 -2.16 4.71 -25.70
N VAL A 250 -0.91 4.87 -25.23
CA VAL A 250 -0.61 4.84 -23.78
C VAL A 250 -1.32 5.98 -23.04
N HIS A 251 -1.25 7.21 -23.56
CA HIS A 251 -2.01 8.33 -22.99
C HIS A 251 -3.50 8.05 -22.95
N HIS A 252 -4.06 7.57 -24.05
CA HIS A 252 -5.49 7.30 -24.14
C HIS A 252 -5.93 6.23 -23.12
N ARG A 253 -5.22 5.10 -23.04
CA ARG A 253 -5.52 4.04 -22.06
C ARG A 253 -5.37 4.53 -20.61
N ALA A 254 -4.38 5.38 -20.34
CA ALA A 254 -4.21 5.98 -19.04
C ALA A 254 -5.35 6.96 -18.70
N GLU A 255 -5.77 7.80 -19.64
CA GLU A 255 -6.91 8.71 -19.48
C GLU A 255 -8.23 7.94 -19.27
N GLU A 256 -8.47 6.87 -20.04
CA GLU A 256 -9.61 5.98 -19.86
C GLU A 256 -9.61 5.34 -18.46
N SER A 257 -8.44 4.86 -18.01
CA SER A 257 -8.29 4.27 -16.68
C SER A 257 -8.49 5.31 -15.57
N ILE A 258 -7.97 6.53 -15.72
CA ILE A 258 -8.22 7.64 -14.81
C ILE A 258 -9.73 7.92 -14.72
N ALA A 259 -10.40 8.07 -15.86
CA ALA A 259 -11.82 8.36 -15.93
C ALA A 259 -12.66 7.25 -15.28
N PHE A 260 -12.31 5.99 -15.56
CA PHE A 260 -13.02 4.85 -15.01
C PHE A 260 -12.84 4.73 -13.49
N ILE A 261 -11.62 4.87 -12.98
CA ILE A 261 -11.39 4.83 -11.53
C ILE A 261 -12.16 5.97 -10.84
N ARG A 262 -12.11 7.19 -11.38
CA ARG A 262 -12.90 8.31 -10.84
C ARG A 262 -14.39 8.00 -10.80
N HIS A 263 -14.93 7.33 -11.83
CA HIS A 263 -16.32 6.91 -11.83
C HIS A 263 -16.61 5.89 -10.73
N LYS A 264 -15.76 4.89 -10.50
CA LYS A 264 -15.90 3.95 -9.36
C LYS A 264 -15.98 4.68 -8.03
N PHE A 265 -15.12 5.68 -7.83
CA PHE A 265 -15.13 6.48 -6.60
C PHE A 265 -16.35 7.39 -6.48
N ALA A 266 -16.88 7.92 -7.58
CA ALA A 266 -18.08 8.75 -7.58
C ALA A 266 -19.36 7.95 -7.31
N ASP A 267 -19.38 6.68 -7.71
CA ASP A 267 -20.49 5.75 -7.50
C ASP A 267 -20.33 4.91 -6.23
N HIS A 268 -19.28 5.15 -5.44
CA HIS A 268 -18.98 4.34 -4.26
C HIS A 268 -20.01 4.56 -3.14
N PRO A 269 -20.59 3.53 -2.51
CA PRO A 269 -21.67 3.71 -1.52
C PRO A 269 -21.28 4.51 -0.27
N LYS A 270 -19.99 4.49 0.09
CA LYS A 270 -19.44 5.23 1.25
C LYS A 270 -19.04 6.67 0.84
N PRO A 271 -19.68 7.73 1.38
CA PRO A 271 -19.39 9.15 1.04
C PRO A 271 -17.94 9.56 1.28
N TYR A 272 -17.28 8.87 2.20
CA TYR A 272 -15.86 8.96 2.48
C TYR A 272 -15.00 9.02 1.21
N TRP A 273 -15.24 8.09 0.29
CA TRP A 273 -14.46 7.91 -0.93
C TRP A 273 -14.69 9.00 -1.98
N HIS A 274 -15.86 9.64 -1.95
CA HIS A 274 -16.16 10.78 -2.81
C HIS A 274 -15.29 11.98 -2.38
N ALA A 275 -15.19 12.21 -1.07
CA ALA A 275 -14.40 13.30 -0.53
C ALA A 275 -12.89 13.11 -0.82
N THR A 276 -12.41 11.87 -0.86
CA THR A 276 -11.02 11.56 -1.24
C THR A 276 -10.71 11.97 -2.68
N MET A 277 -11.68 11.91 -3.61
CA MET A 277 -11.49 12.40 -4.98
C MET A 277 -11.33 13.93 -5.02
N THR A 278 -12.15 14.66 -4.27
CA THR A 278 -12.04 16.12 -4.14
C THR A 278 -10.70 16.53 -3.52
N ASP A 279 -10.22 15.77 -2.54
CA ASP A 279 -8.90 15.98 -1.95
C ASP A 279 -7.78 15.72 -2.97
N LEU A 280 -7.90 14.66 -3.77
CA LEU A 280 -6.93 14.36 -4.83
C LEU A 280 -6.88 15.49 -5.86
N ASP A 281 -8.02 16.00 -6.33
CA ASP A 281 -8.08 17.12 -7.28
C ASP A 281 -7.38 18.36 -6.73
N TYR A 282 -7.66 18.72 -5.48
CA TYR A 282 -6.98 19.81 -4.80
C TYR A 282 -5.46 19.59 -4.67
N VAL A 283 -5.00 18.36 -4.37
CA VAL A 283 -3.57 18.06 -4.35
C VAL A 283 -2.96 18.28 -5.73
N PHE A 284 -3.62 17.84 -6.81
CA PHE A 284 -3.12 18.08 -8.16
C PHE A 284 -3.10 19.56 -8.58
N GLU A 285 -4.04 20.37 -8.09
CA GLU A 285 -3.99 21.83 -8.24
C GLU A 285 -2.76 22.44 -7.54
N LEU A 286 -2.46 21.99 -6.32
CA LEU A 286 -1.26 22.39 -5.59
C LEU A 286 0.02 22.00 -6.33
N LEU A 287 0.09 20.76 -6.84
CA LEU A 287 1.23 20.28 -7.63
C LEU A 287 1.40 21.15 -8.87
N ALA A 288 0.32 21.49 -9.57
CA ALA A 288 0.38 22.34 -10.75
C ALA A 288 0.89 23.75 -10.46
N ALA A 289 0.49 24.35 -9.33
CA ALA A 289 1.02 25.63 -8.90
C ALA A 289 2.51 25.54 -8.54
N ALA A 290 2.89 24.52 -7.77
CA ALA A 290 4.27 24.32 -7.36
C ALA A 290 5.20 24.09 -8.57
N ASP A 291 4.75 23.33 -9.58
CA ASP A 291 5.50 23.07 -10.82
C ASP A 291 5.75 24.34 -11.64
N ARG A 292 4.86 25.34 -11.56
CA ARG A 292 5.04 26.65 -12.22
C ARG A 292 5.89 27.62 -11.41
N GLY A 293 6.28 27.26 -10.19
CA GLY A 293 6.95 28.15 -9.23
C GLY A 293 5.99 29.14 -8.54
N ASP A 294 4.68 28.92 -8.64
CA ASP A 294 3.68 29.73 -7.94
C ASP A 294 3.68 29.41 -6.44
N ASP A 295 3.17 30.33 -5.61
CA ASP A 295 2.95 30.06 -4.18
C ASP A 295 1.77 29.10 -4.00
N TRP A 296 2.07 27.79 -4.01
CA TRP A 296 1.09 26.75 -3.71
C TRP A 296 0.42 26.92 -2.34
N ARG A 297 1.05 27.65 -1.39
CA ARG A 297 0.42 27.93 -0.09
C ARG A 297 -0.78 28.85 -0.22
N ALA A 298 -0.86 29.66 -1.28
CA ALA A 298 -2.04 30.47 -1.56
C ALA A 298 -3.26 29.59 -1.84
N ILE A 299 -3.10 28.51 -2.62
CA ILE A 299 -4.16 27.51 -2.86
C ILE A 299 -4.49 26.79 -1.55
N ARG A 300 -3.47 26.36 -0.79
CA ARG A 300 -3.69 25.74 0.53
C ARG A 300 -4.53 26.62 1.47
N ASN A 301 -4.26 27.93 1.47
CA ASN A 301 -4.93 28.89 2.34
C ASN A 301 -6.41 29.10 1.99
N THR A 302 -6.89 28.60 0.84
CA THR A 302 -8.32 28.57 0.52
C THR A 302 -9.09 27.55 1.35
N ARG A 303 -8.40 26.55 1.93
CA ARG A 303 -9.00 25.56 2.84
C ARG A 303 -8.87 26.00 4.30
N PRO A 304 -9.90 25.74 5.13
CA PRO A 304 -9.83 26.00 6.56
C PRO A 304 -8.75 25.15 7.23
N GLU A 305 -8.25 25.61 8.38
CA GLU A 305 -7.40 24.77 9.22
C GLU A 305 -8.20 23.58 9.74
N VAL A 306 -7.57 22.40 9.75
CA VAL A 306 -8.20 21.18 10.25
C VAL A 306 -8.08 21.20 11.77
N SER A 307 -9.20 21.36 12.46
CA SER A 307 -9.27 21.29 13.93
C SER A 307 -9.28 19.83 14.39
N ASP A 308 -8.59 19.55 15.51
CA ASP A 308 -8.57 18.23 16.16
C ASP A 308 -9.93 17.85 16.80
N ASP A 309 -10.94 18.74 16.79
CA ASP A 309 -12.23 18.59 17.48
C ASP A 309 -13.35 17.92 16.66
N THR A 310 -13.08 17.40 15.45
CA THR A 310 -14.13 16.73 14.65
C THR A 310 -13.85 15.23 14.57
N PRO A 311 -14.73 14.37 15.15
CA PRO A 311 -14.57 12.91 15.20
C PRO A 311 -14.42 12.21 13.84
#